data_AF-A0A843UGZ0-F1
#
_entry.id   AF-A0A843UGZ0-F1
#
_cell.length_a   1.000
_cell.length_b   1.000
_cell.length_c   1.000
_cell.angle_alpha   90.00
_cell.angle_beta   90.00
_cell.angle_gamma   90.00
#
_symmetry.space_group_name_H-M   'P 1'
#
loop_
_entity.id
_entity.type
_entity.pdbx_description
1 polymer ?
#
loop_
_entity_poly.entity_id
_entity_poly.type
_entity_poly.pdbx_seq_one_letter_code
_entity_poly.pdbx_strand_id
1 'polypeptide(L)' 'WIREQQKSEGVIPGDDVYIILRLDGRIRRSGKGMPDWQQIVKEVPPMEALLSKLER' A
#
# COMPACT_ATOMS: atom_id res chain seq x y z
N TRP A 1 10.17 -1.82 15.33
CA TRP A 1 9.76 -0.97 14.19
C TRP A 1 8.24 -0.95 13.95
N ILE A 2 7.58 -1.97 13.35
CA ILE A 2 6.12 -1.89 13.03
C ILE A 2 5.26 -1.57 14.26
N ARG A 3 5.49 -2.22 15.41
CA ARG A 3 4.77 -1.93 16.66
C ARG A 3 5.03 -0.52 17.19
N GLU A 4 6.23 0.01 16.99
CA GLU A 4 6.60 1.37 17.40
C GLU A 4 5.91 2.40 16.51
N GLN A 5 5.84 2.13 15.20
CA GLN A 5 5.10 2.94 14.24
C GLN A 5 3.58 2.89 14.51
N GLN A 6 3.03 1.71 14.81
CA GLN A 6 1.63 1.59 15.23
C GLN A 6 1.36 2.44 16.48
N LYS A 7 2.25 2.38 17.47
CA LYS A 7 2.15 3.21 18.68
C LYS A 7 2.24 4.71 18.36
N SER A 8 3.14 5.15 17.46
CA SER A 8 3.27 6.57 17.11
C SER A 8 2.04 7.11 16.35
N GLU A 9 1.39 6.28 15.54
CA GLU A 9 0.19 6.62 14.77
C GLU A 9 -1.12 6.39 15.56
N GLY A 10 -1.02 6.04 16.85
CA GLY A 10 -2.17 5.72 17.70
C GLY A 10 -3.01 4.57 17.15
N VAL A 11 -2.38 3.59 16.50
CA VAL A 11 -3.00 2.32 16.09
C VAL A 11 -2.98 1.39 17.29
N ILE A 12 -4.12 0.79 17.64
CA ILE A 12 -4.17 -0.18 18.73
C ILE A 12 -3.59 -1.50 18.20
N PRO A 13 -2.62 -2.14 18.89
CA PRO A 13 -2.13 -3.44 18.48
C PRO A 13 -3.27 -4.46 18.41
N GLY A 14 -3.52 -5.00 17.20
CA GLY A 14 -4.65 -5.87 16.92
C GLY A 14 -5.69 -5.26 15.98
N ASP A 15 -5.66 -3.93 15.78
CA ASP A 15 -6.45 -3.29 14.72
C ASP A 15 -5.94 -3.70 13.34
N ASP A 16 -6.87 -3.89 12.42
CA ASP A 16 -6.55 -4.08 11.02
C ASP A 16 -5.83 -2.85 10.47
N VAL A 17 -4.79 -3.09 9.68
CA VAL A 17 -4.06 -2.05 8.95
C VAL A 17 -3.73 -2.56 7.56
N TYR A 18 -3.55 -1.65 6.62
CA TYR A 18 -3.09 -1.99 5.28
C TYR A 18 -1.85 -1.18 4.91
N ILE A 19 -1.05 -1.76 4.01
CA ILE A 19 0.07 -1.10 3.34
C ILE A 19 -0.05 -1.32 1.83
N ILE A 20 0.26 -0.29 1.05
CA ILE A 20 0.40 -0.38 -0.40
C ILE A 20 1.89 -0.31 -0.70
N LEU A 21 2.45 -1.43 -1.15
CA LEU A 21 3.87 -1.60 -1.44
C LEU A 21 4.12 -1.55 -2.95
N ARG A 22 5.20 -0.86 -3.34
CA ARG A 22 5.71 -0.90 -4.71
C ARG A 22 6.68 -2.06 -4.89
N LEU A 23 6.87 -2.50 -6.13
CA LEU A 23 7.83 -3.58 -6.46
C LEU A 23 9.29 -3.21 -6.12
N ASP A 24 9.62 -1.93 -6.01
CA ASP A 24 10.94 -1.43 -5.59
C ASP A 24 11.11 -1.36 -4.05
N GLY A 25 10.17 -1.92 -3.29
CA GLY A 25 10.20 -1.98 -1.83
C GLY A 25 9.77 -0.69 -1.12
N ARG A 26 9.37 0.36 -1.85
CA ARG A 26 8.91 1.62 -1.24
C ARG A 26 7.44 1.53 -0.84
N ILE A 27 7.11 2.06 0.34
CA ILE A 27 5.72 2.21 0.80
C ILE A 27 5.10 3.41 0.08
N ARG A 28 3.96 3.18 -0.59
CA ARG A 28 3.18 4.22 -1.28
C ARG A 28 2.13 4.85 -0.38
N ARG A 29 1.49 4.03 0.47
CA ARG A 29 0.45 4.42 1.42
C ARG A 29 0.34 3.38 2.53
N SER A 30 -0.11 3.81 3.70
CA SER A 30 -0.61 2.96 4.78
C SER A 30 -1.90 3.54 5.37
N GLY A 31 -2.66 2.74 6.12
CA GLY A 31 -3.86 3.21 6.81
C GLY A 31 -4.43 2.19 7.81
N LYS A 32 -5.38 2.66 8.64
CA LYS A 32 -6.16 1.84 9.58
C LYS A 32 -7.37 1.21 8.88
N GLY A 33 -7.77 0.02 9.31
CA GLY A 33 -8.91 -0.73 8.80
C GLY A 33 -8.69 -1.30 7.40
N MET A 34 -9.81 -1.60 6.72
CA MET A 34 -9.78 -2.01 5.32
C MET A 34 -9.62 -0.81 4.37
N PRO A 35 -8.84 -0.95 3.30
CA PRO A 35 -8.68 0.12 2.34
C PRO A 35 -9.95 0.34 1.49
N ASP A 36 -10.08 1.54 0.93
CA ASP A 36 -11.01 1.77 -0.18
C ASP A 36 -10.49 1.07 -1.44
N TRP A 37 -11.01 -0.13 -1.69
CA TRP A 37 -10.66 -0.93 -2.85
C TRP A 37 -10.98 -0.25 -4.18
N GLN A 38 -12.05 0.55 -4.26
CA GLN A 38 -12.42 1.24 -5.48
C GLN A 38 -11.42 2.35 -5.81
N GLN A 39 -10.91 3.04 -4.79
CA GLN A 39 -9.84 4.02 -4.98
C GLN A 39 -8.53 3.35 -5.42
N ILE A 40 -8.16 2.23 -4.79
CA ILE A 40 -6.92 1.50 -5.12
C ILE A 40 -6.93 1.05 -6.58
N VAL A 41 -8.04 0.49 -7.07
CA VAL A 41 -8.15 0.02 -8.46
C VAL A 41 -7.90 1.14 -9.47
N LYS A 42 -8.33 2.38 -9.17
CA LYS A 42 -8.09 3.56 -10.03
C LYS A 42 -6.62 3.98 -10.08
N GLU A 43 -5.81 3.59 -9.11
CA GLU A 43 -4.37 3.89 -9.05
C GLU A 43 -3.50 2.82 -9.75
N VAL A 44 -4.10 1.71 -10.16
CA VAL A 44 -3.41 0.65 -10.91
C VAL A 44 -3.23 1.11 -12.35
N PRO A 45 -1.98 1.12 -12.87
CA PRO A 45 -1.74 1.48 -14.26
C PRO A 45 -2.40 0.47 -15.22
N PRO A 46 -2.79 0.88 -16.44
CA PRO A 46 -3.27 -0.03 -17.48
C PRO A 46 -2.26 -1.16 -17.76
N MET A 47 -2.76 -2.32 -18.20
CA MET A 47 -1.93 -3.52 -18.39
C MET A 47 -0.80 -3.29 -19.41
N GLU A 48 -1.08 -2.50 -20.44
CA GLU A 48 -0.16 -2.12 -21.49
C GLU A 48 1.03 -1.32 -20.93
N ALA A 49 0.81 -0.54 -19.87
CA ALA A 49 1.85 0.25 -19.21
C ALA A 49 2.77 -0.58 -18.30
N LEU A 50 2.36 -1.80 -17.92
CA LEU A 50 3.17 -2.73 -17.14
C LEU A 50 4.17 -3.47 -18.05
N LEU A 51 3.73 -3.91 -19.24
CA LEU A 51 4.54 -4.67 -20.19
C LEU A 51 5.64 -3.80 -20.84
N SER A 52 5.34 -2.54 -21.15
CA SER A 52 6.31 -1.59 -21.75
C SER A 52 7.59 -1.37 -20.91
N LYS A 53 7.59 -1.72 -19.62
CA LYS A 53 8.75 -1.56 -18.73
C LYS A 53 9.60 -2.82 -18.56
N LEU A 54 9.14 -3.96 -19.04
CA LEU A 54 9.87 -5.23 -18.99
C LEU A 54 10.69 -5.50 -20.26
N GLU A 55 10.36 -4.84 -21.37
CA GLU A 55 11.00 -5.04 -22.68
C GLU A 55 12.17 -4.07 -22.96
N ARG A 56 12.73 -3.40 -21.94
CA ARG A 56 13.89 -2.50 -22.05
C ARG A 56 15.04 -2.89 -21.15
#